data_AF-A0A6A7C6G5-F1
#
_entry.id   AF-A0A6A7C6G5-F1
#
_cell.length_a   1.000
_cell.length_b   1.000
_cell.length_c   1.000
_cell.angle_alpha   90.00
_cell.angle_beta   90.00
_cell.angle_gamma   90.00
#
_symmetry.space_group_name_H-M   'P 1'
#
loop_
_entity.id
_entity.type
_entity.pdbx_description
1 polymer ?
#
loop_
_entity_poly.entity_id
_entity_poly.type
_entity_poly.pdbx_seq_one_letter_code
_entity_poly.pdbx_strand_id
1 'polypeptide(L)'
;IRRLVVTGHDTTDNMIMLFGRSWREAIGPIWSDVRLRALLKAPAFSVEALQQAIMDSGTPRDAPRPPTKQERSRMRFVLETEDFLR
;
A
#
# COMPACT_ATOMS: atom_id res chain seq x y z
N ILE A 1 -5.44 8.41 -0.07
CA ILE A 1 -4.64 7.37 0.62
C ILE A 1 -3.60 6.74 -0.31
N ARG A 2 -4.00 6.11 -1.44
CA ARG A 2 -3.04 5.49 -2.38
C ARG A 2 -1.87 6.38 -2.77
N ARG A 3 -2.14 7.63 -3.17
CA ARG A 3 -1.08 8.58 -3.51
C ARG A 3 -0.06 8.78 -2.38
N LEU A 4 -0.52 8.92 -1.14
CA LEU A 4 0.36 9.03 0.04
C LEU A 4 1.21 7.76 0.24
N VAL A 5 0.62 6.58 0.01
CA VAL A 5 1.34 5.30 0.15
C VAL A 5 2.39 5.16 -0.93
N VAL A 6 2.02 5.38 -2.20
CA VAL A 6 2.91 5.15 -3.34
C VAL A 6 4.01 6.17 -3.45
N THR A 7 3.88 7.37 -2.82
CA THR A 7 4.94 8.38 -2.68
C THR A 7 5.68 8.32 -1.33
N GLY A 8 5.30 7.37 -0.45
CA GLY A 8 5.88 7.26 0.89
C GLY A 8 5.55 8.41 1.85
N HIS A 9 4.52 9.22 1.59
CA HIS A 9 4.04 10.29 2.47
C HIS A 9 2.98 9.84 3.48
N ASP A 10 2.67 8.55 3.58
CA ASP A 10 1.76 7.97 4.57
C ASP A 10 2.42 7.82 5.97
N THR A 11 3.10 8.86 6.45
CA THR A 11 3.68 8.92 7.80
C THR A 11 2.60 9.14 8.85
N THR A 12 2.85 8.79 10.11
CA THR A 12 1.90 9.02 11.21
C THR A 12 1.47 10.49 11.28
N ASP A 13 2.42 11.43 11.17
CA ASP A 13 2.14 12.87 11.26
C ASP A 13 1.24 13.34 10.10
N ASN A 14 1.54 12.94 8.87
CA ASN A 14 0.72 13.29 7.71
C ASN A 14 -0.68 12.67 7.80
N MET A 15 -0.79 11.45 8.30
CA MET A 15 -2.08 10.79 8.48
C MET A 15 -2.91 11.48 9.58
N ILE A 16 -2.28 11.91 10.68
CA ILE A 16 -2.93 12.70 11.73
C ILE A 16 -3.37 14.06 11.18
N MET A 17 -2.53 14.72 10.39
CA MET A 17 -2.84 16.02 9.78
C MET A 17 -4.04 15.95 8.83
N LEU A 18 -4.11 14.91 8.00
CA LEU A 18 -5.14 14.80 6.96
C LEU A 18 -6.45 14.16 7.46
N PHE A 19 -6.38 13.26 8.43
CA PHE A 19 -7.51 12.42 8.84
C PHE A 19 -7.80 12.46 10.35
N GLY A 20 -7.07 13.27 11.11
CA GLY A 20 -7.23 13.42 12.56
C GLY A 20 -6.51 12.35 13.38
N ARG A 21 -6.50 12.52 14.71
CA ARG A 21 -5.79 11.61 15.63
C ARG A 21 -6.36 10.19 15.63
N SER A 22 -7.65 10.04 15.34
CA SER A 22 -8.36 8.77 15.23
C SER A 22 -8.40 8.21 13.80
N TRP A 23 -7.41 8.55 12.97
CA TRP A 23 -7.38 8.08 11.58
C TRP A 23 -7.27 6.55 11.48
N ARG A 24 -6.66 5.90 12.47
CA ARG A 24 -6.48 4.45 12.48
C ARG A 24 -7.82 3.73 12.58
N GLU A 25 -8.76 4.26 13.34
CA GLU A 25 -10.11 3.72 13.49
C GLU A 25 -10.94 4.00 12.24
N ALA A 26 -10.84 5.21 11.68
CA ALA A 26 -11.67 5.63 10.54
C ALA A 26 -11.23 5.03 9.20
N ILE A 27 -9.92 5.01 8.92
CA ILE A 27 -9.38 4.64 7.60
C ILE A 27 -8.21 3.64 7.69
N GLY A 28 -7.86 3.15 8.88
CA GLY A 28 -6.77 2.20 9.07
C GLY A 28 -6.88 0.92 8.24
N PRO A 29 -8.05 0.27 8.13
CA PRO A 29 -8.23 -0.89 7.26
C PRO A 29 -7.94 -0.58 5.78
N ILE A 30 -8.45 0.55 5.28
CA ILE A 30 -8.25 0.99 3.88
C ILE A 30 -6.77 1.31 3.64
N TRP A 31 -6.13 2.06 4.56
CA TRP A 31 -4.71 2.34 4.49
C TRP A 31 -3.87 1.06 4.51
N SER A 32 -4.18 0.11 5.39
CA SER A 32 -3.45 -1.15 5.51
C SER A 32 -3.54 -2.01 4.25
N ASP A 33 -4.71 -2.09 3.61
CA ASP A 33 -4.90 -2.83 2.35
C ASP A 33 -4.12 -2.17 1.20
N VAL A 34 -4.30 -0.86 1.02
CA VAL A 34 -3.58 -0.10 -0.01
C VAL A 34 -2.06 -0.20 0.16
N ARG A 35 -1.59 -0.13 1.41
CA ARG A 35 -0.19 -0.29 1.77
C ARG A 35 0.34 -1.67 1.40
N LEU A 36 -0.39 -2.73 1.76
CA LEU A 36 0.01 -4.10 1.46
C LEU A 36 0.11 -4.33 -0.06
N ARG A 37 -0.90 -3.90 -0.83
CA ARG A 37 -0.90 -4.02 -2.31
C ARG A 37 0.22 -3.23 -2.96
N ALA A 38 0.51 -2.02 -2.48
CA ALA A 38 1.62 -1.21 -2.99
C ALA A 38 2.99 -1.88 -2.73
N LEU A 39 3.13 -2.59 -1.61
CA LEU A 39 4.37 -3.29 -1.26
C LEU A 39 4.53 -4.62 -2.01
N LEU A 40 3.44 -5.35 -2.26
CA LEU A 40 3.46 -6.65 -2.95
C LEU A 40 3.74 -6.52 -4.45
N LYS A 41 3.45 -5.35 -5.05
CA LYS A 41 3.48 -5.08 -6.51
C LYS A 41 2.61 -6.08 -7.29
N ALA A 42 1.62 -5.58 -7.99
CA ALA A 42 0.78 -6.45 -8.83
C ALA A 42 1.63 -7.18 -9.89
N PRO A 43 1.26 -8.42 -10.27
CA PRO A 43 1.92 -9.15 -11.34
C PRO A 43 1.98 -8.32 -12.62
N ALA A 44 3.12 -8.35 -13.32
CA ALA A 44 3.29 -7.64 -14.58
C ALA A 44 2.20 -8.08 -15.57
N PHE A 45 1.65 -7.11 -16.32
CA PHE A 45 0.60 -7.33 -17.31
C PHE A 45 -0.76 -7.83 -16.77
N SER A 46 -1.00 -7.76 -15.45
CA SER A 46 -2.33 -8.00 -14.87
C SER A 46 -3.27 -6.79 -15.04
N VAL A 47 -4.59 -7.05 -15.01
CA VAL A 47 -5.62 -5.98 -14.96
C VAL A 47 -5.37 -5.07 -13.75
N GLU A 48 -4.95 -5.64 -12.63
CA GLU A 48 -4.60 -4.87 -11.44
C GLU A 48 -3.40 -3.95 -11.70
N ALA A 49 -2.32 -4.43 -12.32
CA ALA A 49 -1.17 -3.60 -12.67
C ALA A 49 -1.56 -2.42 -13.57
N LEU A 50 -2.47 -2.63 -14.53
CA LEU A 50 -3.00 -1.55 -15.37
C LEU A 50 -3.80 -0.54 -14.55
N GLN A 51 -4.72 -1.01 -13.69
CA GLN A 51 -5.51 -0.13 -12.81
C GLN A 51 -4.60 0.69 -11.87
N GLN A 52 -3.58 0.05 -11.30
CA GLN A 52 -2.59 0.70 -10.46
C GLN A 52 -1.83 1.80 -11.24
N ALA A 53 -1.38 1.50 -12.47
CA ALA A 53 -0.71 2.48 -13.32
C ALA A 53 -1.60 3.68 -13.66
N ILE A 54 -2.90 3.46 -13.92
CA ILE A 54 -3.87 4.54 -14.16
C ILE A 54 -4.04 5.41 -12.90
N MET A 55 -4.24 4.79 -11.74
CA MET A 55 -4.41 5.51 -10.48
C MET A 55 -3.17 6.30 -10.05
N ASP A 56 -1.98 5.79 -10.40
CA ASP A 56 -0.70 6.40 -10.04
C ASP A 56 -0.21 7.39 -11.12
N SER A 57 -0.96 7.58 -12.20
CA SER A 57 -0.62 8.50 -13.28
C SER A 57 -0.37 9.93 -12.78
N GLY A 58 0.71 10.54 -13.27
CA GLY A 58 1.14 11.88 -12.87
C GLY A 58 1.65 11.98 -11.43
N THR A 59 1.96 10.87 -10.76
CA THR A 59 2.57 10.89 -9.43
C THR A 59 4.10 10.83 -9.56
N PRO A 60 4.87 11.68 -8.84
CA PRO A 60 6.30 11.49 -8.72
C PRO A 60 6.57 10.07 -8.23
N ARG A 61 7.45 9.32 -8.92
CA ARG A 61 7.82 7.96 -8.51
C ARG A 61 8.80 8.02 -7.34
N ASP A 62 8.31 8.44 -6.18
CA ASP A 62 9.00 8.27 -4.92
C ASP A 62 8.54 6.94 -4.33
N ALA A 63 9.40 5.92 -4.26
CA ALA A 63 8.94 4.59 -3.86
C ALA A 63 8.20 4.59 -2.50
N PRO A 64 7.25 3.66 -2.26
CA PRO A 64 6.63 3.50 -0.95
C PRO A 64 7.69 3.39 0.15
N ARG A 65 7.40 3.94 1.34
CA ARG A 65 8.28 3.74 2.51
C ARG A 65 8.60 2.25 2.71
N PRO A 66 9.79 1.89 3.20
CA PRO A 66 10.14 0.51 3.50
C PRO A 66 9.11 -0.17 4.42
N PRO A 67 8.86 -1.48 4.24
CA PRO A 67 7.92 -2.19 5.08
C PRO A 67 8.44 -2.30 6.52
N THR A 68 7.53 -2.23 7.48
CA THR A 68 7.75 -2.58 8.89
C THR A 68 7.90 -4.09 9.06
N LYS A 69 8.28 -4.55 10.27
CA LYS A 69 8.34 -5.99 10.57
C LYS A 69 6.98 -6.67 10.39
N GLN A 70 5.90 -6.03 10.83
CA GLN A 70 4.54 -6.56 10.70
C GLN A 70 4.08 -6.62 9.25
N GLU A 71 4.36 -5.58 8.46
CA GLU A 71 4.05 -5.56 7.02
C GLU A 71 4.83 -6.67 6.29
N ARG A 72 6.12 -6.88 6.62
CA ARG A 72 6.90 -8.00 6.07
C ARG A 72 6.28 -9.36 6.37
N SER A 73 5.82 -9.59 7.60
CA SER A 73 5.15 -10.85 7.96
C SER A 73 3.87 -11.06 7.17
N ARG A 74 3.07 -10.00 6.98
CA ARG A 74 1.85 -10.05 6.15
C ARG A 74 2.15 -10.30 4.68
N MET A 75 3.16 -9.61 4.13
CA MET A 75 3.58 -9.82 2.74
C MET A 75 4.00 -11.27 2.51
N ARG A 76 4.79 -11.84 3.42
CA ARG A 76 5.23 -13.23 3.35
C ARG A 76 4.05 -14.19 3.33
N PHE A 77 3.09 -14.01 4.24
CA PHE A 77 1.88 -14.84 4.30
C PHE A 77 1.10 -14.81 2.99
N VAL A 78 0.93 -13.64 2.37
CA VAL A 78 0.22 -13.52 1.08
C VAL A 78 0.99 -14.26 -0.02
N LEU A 79 2.30 -14.02 -0.14
CA LEU A 79 3.13 -14.68 -1.16
C LEU A 79 3.14 -16.21 -1.01
N GLU A 80 3.27 -16.72 0.22
CA GLU A 80 3.19 -18.16 0.50
C GLU A 80 1.82 -18.75 0.14
N THR A 81 0.75 -17.98 0.36
CA THR A 81 -0.61 -18.41 0.00
C THR A 81 -0.82 -18.41 -1.52
N GLU A 82 -0.33 -17.39 -2.23
CA GLU A 82 -0.40 -17.34 -3.69
C GLU A 82 0.38 -18.46 -4.35
N ASP A 83 1.57 -18.78 -3.82
CA ASP A 83 2.38 -19.91 -4.28
C ASP A 83 1.68 -21.26 -4.04
N PHE A 84 0.97 -21.42 -2.92
CA PHE A 84 0.21 -22.63 -2.63
C PHE A 84 -1.00 -22.83 -3.56
N LEU A 85 -1.64 -21.75 -4.01
CA LEU A 85 -2.82 -21.79 -4.86
C LEU A 85 -2.51 -21.97 -6.35
N ARG A 86 -1.24 -21.97 -6.73
CA ARG A 86 -0.75 -22.05 -8.12
C ARG A 86 -0.50 -23.49 -8.55
#